data_AF-A0A532CD75-F1
#
_entry.id   AF-A0A532CD75-F1
#
_cell.length_a   1.000
_cell.length_b   1.000
_cell.length_c   1.000
_cell.angle_alpha   90.00
_cell.angle_beta   90.00
_cell.angle_gamma   90.00
#
_symmetry.space_group_name_H-M   'P 1'
#
loop_
_entity.id
_entity.type
_entity.pdbx_description
1 polymer ?
#
loop_
_entity_poly.entity_id
_entity_poly.type
_entity_poly.pdbx_seq_one_letter_code
_entity_poly.pdbx_strand_id
1 'polypeptide(L)'
;MSQTLRNYIQKVEKARKDLNRVNGQLHSQTHRDELRRLVERYFNEVRPSLVSNQEQDQAIKVIDDLMQELLVICHKRSMAKRYQEILTSAKKSLISLDSQNVATAGRIAVKNGMDFVDTQIVETLQNIVPSGALSYEQATSDIQTKKRLSWRGPATDFREGNYCNVLRDDAMSMATTLRRSSGQALSS
;
A
#
# COMPACT_ATOMS: atom_id res chain seq x y z
N MET A 1 -3.77 3.20 -7.41
CA MET A 1 -4.48 4.38 -6.86
C MET A 1 -5.30 3.93 -5.67
N SER A 2 -5.09 4.50 -4.49
CA SER A 2 -5.87 4.13 -3.30
C SER A 2 -7.34 4.53 -3.50
N GLN A 3 -8.28 3.65 -3.12
CA GLN A 3 -9.72 3.93 -3.24
C GLN A 3 -10.10 5.20 -2.49
N THR A 4 -9.44 5.46 -1.35
CA THR A 4 -9.57 6.67 -0.54
C THR A 4 -9.30 7.95 -1.34
N LEU A 5 -8.22 7.98 -2.12
CA LEU A 5 -7.85 9.16 -2.91
C LEU A 5 -8.84 9.43 -4.04
N ARG A 6 -9.31 8.39 -4.75
CA ARG A 6 -10.37 8.51 -5.78
C ARG A 6 -11.63 9.13 -5.22
N ASN A 7 -12.11 8.55 -4.12
CA ASN A 7 -13.31 9.01 -3.45
C ASN A 7 -13.16 10.47 -2.98
N TYR A 8 -11.96 10.84 -2.52
CA TYR A 8 -11.69 12.22 -2.11
C TYR A 8 -11.69 13.20 -3.29
N ILE A 9 -11.03 12.87 -4.41
CA ILE A 9 -11.03 13.70 -5.63
C ILE A 9 -12.46 13.92 -6.15
N GLN A 10 -13.31 12.89 -6.11
CA GLN A 10 -14.72 13.01 -6.49
C GLN A 10 -15.48 13.98 -5.56
N LYS A 11 -15.20 13.94 -4.25
CA LYS A 11 -15.81 14.87 -3.28
C LYS A 11 -15.35 16.31 -3.52
N VAL A 12 -14.07 16.54 -3.83
CA VAL A 12 -13.54 17.86 -4.21
C VAL A 12 -14.24 18.40 -5.46
N GLU A 13 -14.40 17.55 -6.48
CA GLU A 13 -15.09 17.92 -7.71
C GLU A 13 -16.57 18.25 -7.48
N LYS A 14 -17.24 17.46 -6.63
CA LYS A 14 -18.63 17.71 -6.25
C LYS A 14 -18.76 19.06 -5.54
N ALA A 15 -17.94 19.32 -4.51
CA ALA A 15 -17.94 20.59 -3.79
C ALA A 15 -17.70 21.79 -4.74
N ARG A 16 -16.79 21.64 -5.72
CA ARG A 16 -16.57 22.66 -6.76
C ARG A 16 -17.82 22.90 -7.60
N LYS A 17 -18.50 21.84 -8.04
CA LYS A 17 -19.74 21.94 -8.84
C LYS A 17 -20.87 22.59 -8.05
N ASP A 18 -20.98 22.30 -6.76
CA ASP A 18 -21.99 22.92 -5.89
C ASP A 18 -21.72 24.43 -5.75
N LEU A 19 -20.45 24.83 -5.62
CA LEU A 19 -20.05 26.24 -5.61
C LEU A 19 -20.26 26.97 -6.95
N ASN A 20 -20.31 26.27 -8.09
CA ASN A 20 -20.62 26.91 -9.38
C ASN A 20 -22.04 27.47 -9.45
N ARG A 21 -22.94 27.03 -8.56
CA ARG A 21 -24.31 27.55 -8.46
C ARG A 21 -24.37 28.89 -7.71
N VAL A 22 -23.31 29.24 -6.99
CA VAL A 22 -23.23 30.44 -6.16
C VAL A 22 -22.49 31.53 -6.92
N ASN A 23 -23.19 32.61 -7.24
CA ASN A 23 -22.58 33.83 -7.80
C ASN A 23 -22.25 34.81 -6.68
N GLY A 24 -21.04 35.36 -6.66
CA GLY A 24 -20.64 36.39 -5.68
C GLY A 24 -19.97 35.83 -4.42
N GLN A 25 -20.27 36.42 -3.26
CA GLN A 25 -19.72 36.02 -1.96
C GLN A 25 -20.42 34.78 -1.40
N LEU A 26 -19.66 33.88 -0.78
CA LEU A 26 -20.20 32.67 -0.17
C LEU A 26 -20.76 32.97 1.23
N HIS A 27 -22.03 33.37 1.30
CA HIS A 27 -22.69 33.68 2.58
C HIS A 27 -23.16 32.43 3.34
N SER A 28 -23.55 31.39 2.62
CA SER A 28 -24.10 30.16 3.22
C SER A 28 -23.10 29.53 4.17
N GLN A 29 -23.52 29.37 5.44
CA GLN A 29 -22.74 28.70 6.47
C GLN A 29 -22.57 27.21 6.16
N THR A 30 -23.62 26.58 5.63
CA THR A 30 -23.63 25.15 5.25
C THR A 30 -22.49 24.81 4.28
N HIS A 31 -22.33 25.58 3.21
CA HIS A 31 -21.26 25.35 2.24
C HIS A 31 -19.86 25.52 2.85
N ARG A 32 -19.70 26.49 3.77
CA ARG A 32 -18.41 26.70 4.46
C ARG A 32 -18.09 25.56 5.41
N ASP A 33 -19.08 25.03 6.13
CA ASP A 33 -18.90 23.89 7.01
C ASP A 33 -18.61 22.60 6.23
N GLU A 34 -19.23 22.42 5.06
CA GLU A 34 -18.90 21.32 4.15
C GLU A 34 -17.46 21.40 3.64
N LEU A 35 -16.99 22.59 3.25
CA LEU A 35 -15.60 22.80 2.84
C LEU A 35 -14.63 22.57 3.99
N ARG A 36 -14.97 22.97 5.21
CA ARG A 36 -14.15 22.68 6.41
C ARG A 36 -14.02 21.17 6.65
N ARG A 37 -15.14 20.45 6.61
CA ARG A 37 -15.15 18.98 6.74
C ARG A 37 -14.32 18.29 5.64
N LEU A 38 -14.29 18.87 4.44
CA LEU A 38 -13.47 18.37 3.35
C LEU A 38 -11.97 18.52 3.68
N VAL A 39 -11.55 19.68 4.21
CA VAL A 39 -10.17 19.90 4.68
C VAL A 39 -9.81 18.99 5.85
N GLU A 40 -10.69 18.83 6.84
CA GLU A 40 -10.46 17.92 7.98
C GLU A 40 -10.28 16.48 7.51
N ARG A 41 -11.13 16.01 6.60
CA ARG A 41 -11.00 14.68 6.00
C ARG A 41 -9.66 14.51 5.28
N TYR A 42 -9.17 15.54 4.60
CA TYR A 42 -7.86 15.46 3.95
C TYR A 42 -6.74 15.19 4.97
N PHE A 43 -6.65 15.99 6.03
CA PHE A 43 -5.59 15.84 7.02
C PHE A 43 -5.71 14.55 7.83
N ASN A 44 -6.93 14.06 8.09
CA ASN A 44 -7.17 12.88 8.92
C ASN A 44 -7.14 11.55 8.16
N GLU A 45 -7.66 11.51 6.93
CA GLU A 45 -7.81 10.26 6.17
C GLU A 45 -6.82 10.17 5.00
N VAL A 46 -6.71 11.25 4.21
CA VAL A 46 -5.98 11.21 2.93
C VAL A 46 -4.49 11.38 3.16
N ARG A 47 -4.08 12.40 3.91
CA ARG A 47 -2.67 12.74 4.13
C ARG A 47 -1.87 11.56 4.75
N PRO A 48 -2.35 10.86 5.80
CA PRO A 48 -1.62 9.70 6.33
C PRO A 48 -1.41 8.59 5.29
N SER A 49 -2.35 8.42 4.34
CA SER A 49 -2.22 7.43 3.27
C SER A 49 -1.20 7.80 2.18
N LEU A 50 -0.74 9.06 2.16
CA LEU A 50 0.22 9.59 1.18
C LEU A 50 1.65 9.69 1.73
N VAL A 51 1.83 9.80 3.06
CA VAL A 51 3.13 10.05 3.71
C VAL A 51 4.11 8.87 3.62
N SER A 52 3.71 7.73 3.08
CA SER A 52 4.53 6.52 3.01
C SER A 52 5.82 6.65 2.18
N ASN A 53 5.95 7.67 1.32
CA ASN A 53 7.09 7.84 0.41
C ASN A 53 7.77 9.21 0.61
N GLN A 54 9.01 9.22 1.10
CA GLN A 54 9.80 10.45 1.33
C GLN A 54 10.01 11.31 0.07
N GLU A 55 10.04 10.72 -1.13
CA GLU A 55 10.22 11.46 -2.39
C GLU A 55 9.02 12.36 -2.76
N GLN A 56 7.87 12.21 -2.08
CA GLN A 56 6.62 12.91 -2.41
C GLN A 56 6.39 14.17 -1.56
N ASP A 57 7.32 14.48 -0.66
CA ASP A 57 7.12 15.50 0.37
C ASP A 57 6.82 16.89 -0.20
N GLN A 58 7.49 17.28 -1.29
CA GLN A 58 7.26 18.57 -1.94
C GLN A 58 5.88 18.65 -2.61
N ALA A 59 5.40 17.58 -3.24
CA ALA A 59 4.09 17.55 -3.87
C ALA A 59 2.95 17.55 -2.84
N ILE A 60 3.16 16.82 -1.73
CA ILE A 60 2.23 16.80 -0.58
C ILE A 60 2.15 18.19 0.04
N LYS A 61 3.29 18.86 0.25
CA LYS A 61 3.34 20.23 0.81
C LYS A 61 2.51 21.23 0.00
N VAL A 62 2.56 21.18 -1.33
CA VAL A 62 1.73 22.04 -2.18
C VAL A 62 0.23 21.82 -1.95
N ILE A 63 -0.18 20.57 -1.71
CA ILE A 63 -1.58 20.25 -1.40
C ILE A 63 -1.93 20.71 0.01
N ASP A 64 -1.05 20.48 0.99
CA ASP A 64 -1.19 20.96 2.38
C ASP A 64 -1.42 22.49 2.39
N ASP A 65 -0.60 23.25 1.66
CA ASP A 65 -0.70 24.71 1.55
C ASP A 65 -2.06 25.15 0.96
N LEU A 66 -2.51 24.49 -0.11
CA LEU A 66 -3.83 24.77 -0.72
C LEU A 66 -4.99 24.46 0.23
N MET A 67 -4.90 23.40 1.03
CA MET A 67 -5.92 23.02 2.00
C MET A 67 -5.95 23.97 3.20
N GLN A 68 -4.80 24.45 3.65
CA GLN A 68 -4.71 25.50 4.67
C GLN A 68 -5.26 26.83 4.15
N GLU A 69 -4.94 27.21 2.91
CA GLU A 69 -5.51 28.40 2.29
C GLU A 69 -7.03 28.30 2.21
N LEU A 70 -7.56 27.14 1.80
CA LEU A 70 -9.00 26.87 1.76
C LEU A 70 -9.65 27.07 3.15
N LEU A 71 -9.00 26.61 4.21
CA LEU A 71 -9.48 26.79 5.58
C LEU A 71 -9.49 28.27 5.98
N VAL A 72 -8.42 29.01 5.68
CA VAL A 72 -8.31 30.45 5.98
C VAL A 72 -9.42 31.24 5.29
N ILE A 73 -9.70 30.96 4.01
CA ILE A 73 -10.75 31.70 3.29
C ILE A 73 -12.16 31.35 3.79
N CYS A 74 -12.39 30.11 4.30
CA CYS A 74 -13.64 29.74 4.94
C CYS A 74 -13.98 30.64 6.14
N HIS A 75 -12.95 31.13 6.86
CA HIS A 75 -13.13 32.08 7.95
C HIS A 75 -13.37 33.52 7.46
N LYS A 76 -12.67 33.95 6.39
CA LYS A 76 -12.69 35.34 5.91
C LYS A 76 -13.88 35.70 5.00
N ARG A 77 -14.75 34.75 4.64
CA ARG A 77 -15.93 34.96 3.75
C ARG A 77 -15.55 35.57 2.38
N SER A 78 -14.65 34.89 1.67
CA SER A 78 -14.20 35.31 0.34
C SER A 78 -15.24 35.11 -0.78
N MET A 79 -14.93 35.61 -1.97
CA MET A 79 -15.70 35.35 -3.20
C MET A 79 -15.70 33.87 -3.56
N ALA A 80 -16.83 33.33 -4.04
CA ALA A 80 -16.99 31.95 -4.50
C ALA A 80 -15.93 31.55 -5.54
N LYS A 81 -15.57 32.50 -6.42
CA LYS A 81 -14.50 32.32 -7.43
C LYS A 81 -13.16 31.89 -6.80
N ARG A 82 -12.78 32.48 -5.65
CA ARG A 82 -11.51 32.13 -4.99
C ARG A 82 -11.51 30.70 -4.45
N TYR A 83 -12.63 30.25 -3.91
CA TYR A 83 -12.79 28.84 -3.50
C TYR A 83 -12.67 27.89 -4.69
N GLN A 84 -13.33 28.22 -5.82
CA GLN A 84 -13.27 27.41 -7.04
C GLN A 84 -11.85 27.30 -7.60
N GLU A 85 -11.09 28.40 -7.58
CA GLU A 85 -9.68 28.43 -7.99
C GLU A 85 -8.83 27.48 -7.14
N ILE A 86 -8.92 27.58 -5.80
CA ILE A 86 -8.17 26.72 -4.87
C ILE A 86 -8.57 25.25 -5.04
N LEU A 87 -9.87 24.93 -5.12
CA LEU A 87 -10.34 23.56 -5.34
C LEU A 87 -9.86 22.98 -6.68
N THR A 88 -9.80 23.81 -7.72
CA THR A 88 -9.30 23.39 -9.04
C THR A 88 -7.81 23.10 -8.99
N SER A 89 -7.02 23.97 -8.35
CA SER A 89 -5.58 23.75 -8.14
C SER A 89 -5.34 22.50 -7.29
N ALA A 90 -6.07 22.34 -6.19
CA ALA A 90 -5.95 21.17 -5.31
C ALA A 90 -6.26 19.87 -6.06
N LYS A 91 -7.32 19.84 -6.87
CA LYS A 91 -7.65 18.69 -7.72
C LYS A 91 -6.52 18.35 -8.69
N LYS A 92 -5.96 19.35 -9.37
CA LYS A 92 -4.84 19.14 -10.32
C LYS A 92 -3.63 18.54 -9.60
N SER A 93 -3.25 19.08 -8.45
CA SER A 93 -2.14 18.57 -7.65
C SER A 93 -2.39 17.14 -7.15
N LEU A 94 -3.62 16.82 -6.71
CA LEU A 94 -3.99 15.46 -6.30
C LEU A 94 -3.90 14.44 -7.45
N ILE A 95 -4.35 14.81 -8.65
CA ILE A 95 -4.25 13.94 -9.84
C ILE A 95 -2.79 13.76 -10.26
N SER A 96 -1.98 14.83 -10.22
CA SER A 96 -0.55 14.76 -10.50
C SER A 96 0.16 13.82 -9.52
N LEU A 97 -0.16 13.94 -8.23
CA LEU A 97 0.39 13.09 -7.18
C LEU A 97 0.01 11.63 -7.39
N ASP A 98 -1.25 11.33 -7.72
CA ASP A 98 -1.66 9.96 -8.04
C ASP A 98 -0.91 9.40 -9.27
N SER A 99 -0.75 10.22 -10.30
CA SER A 99 0.00 9.82 -11.51
C SER A 99 1.45 9.47 -11.18
N GLN A 100 2.08 10.26 -10.31
CA GLN A 100 3.43 9.99 -9.80
C GLN A 100 3.48 8.73 -8.94
N ASN A 101 2.45 8.46 -8.14
CA ASN A 101 2.36 7.24 -7.32
C ASN A 101 2.28 5.98 -8.19
N VAL A 102 1.48 6.03 -9.26
CA VAL A 102 1.36 4.92 -10.21
C VAL A 102 2.69 4.69 -10.96
N ALA A 103 3.33 5.78 -11.41
CA ALA A 103 4.63 5.69 -12.08
C ALA A 103 5.73 5.13 -11.15
N THR A 104 5.73 5.55 -9.88
CA THR A 104 6.70 5.10 -8.87
C THR A 104 6.45 3.65 -8.47
N ALA A 105 5.19 3.23 -8.29
CA ALA A 105 4.84 1.84 -8.04
C ALA A 105 5.32 0.91 -9.16
N GLY A 106 5.18 1.34 -10.43
CA GLY A 106 5.75 0.63 -11.57
C GLY A 106 7.27 0.51 -11.51
N ARG A 107 7.98 1.56 -11.05
CA ARG A 107 9.45 1.51 -10.88
C ARG A 107 9.90 0.67 -9.69
N ILE A 108 9.17 0.69 -8.57
CA ILE A 108 9.48 -0.12 -7.39
C ILE A 108 9.28 -1.60 -7.69
N ALA A 109 8.23 -1.97 -8.44
CA ALA A 109 8.07 -3.34 -8.92
C ALA A 109 9.28 -3.82 -9.74
N VAL A 110 9.85 -2.95 -10.58
CA VAL A 110 11.07 -3.24 -11.34
C VAL A 110 12.32 -3.29 -10.45
N LYS A 111 12.39 -2.47 -9.39
CA LYS A 111 13.58 -2.34 -8.52
C LYS A 111 13.66 -3.40 -7.41
N ASN A 112 12.52 -3.88 -6.94
CA ASN A 112 12.42 -5.01 -6.02
C ASN A 112 12.46 -6.36 -6.75
N GLY A 113 12.75 -6.36 -8.06
CA GLY A 113 13.14 -7.54 -8.86
C GLY A 113 12.17 -8.72 -8.84
N MET A 114 10.98 -8.55 -8.30
CA MET A 114 9.97 -9.59 -8.17
C MET A 114 8.94 -9.27 -9.23
N ASP A 115 9.00 -10.04 -10.31
CA ASP A 115 8.17 -9.82 -11.48
C ASP A 115 6.69 -9.96 -11.07
N PHE A 116 5.79 -9.37 -11.86
CA PHE A 116 4.35 -9.57 -11.67
C PHE A 116 4.01 -11.07 -11.66
N VAL A 117 4.73 -11.85 -12.49
CA VAL A 117 4.65 -13.31 -12.55
C VAL A 117 5.05 -13.94 -11.22
N ASP A 118 6.14 -13.48 -10.58
CA ASP A 118 6.59 -14.00 -9.28
C ASP A 118 5.55 -13.78 -8.18
N THR A 119 4.87 -12.63 -8.22
CA THR A 119 3.80 -12.32 -7.26
C THR A 119 2.61 -13.27 -7.43
N GLN A 120 2.20 -13.55 -8.68
CA GLN A 120 1.15 -14.53 -8.96
C GLN A 120 1.54 -15.95 -8.56
N ILE A 121 2.81 -16.32 -8.73
CA ILE A 121 3.35 -17.61 -8.29
C ILE A 121 3.25 -17.72 -6.78
N VAL A 122 3.66 -16.70 -6.03
CA VAL A 122 3.56 -16.69 -4.56
C VAL A 122 2.10 -16.78 -4.11
N GLU A 123 1.19 -15.99 -4.69
CA GLU A 123 -0.24 -16.06 -4.34
C GLU A 123 -0.83 -17.45 -4.60
N THR A 124 -0.46 -18.08 -5.72
CA THR A 124 -0.91 -19.43 -6.05
C THR A 124 -0.33 -20.46 -5.08
N LEU A 125 0.98 -20.38 -4.81
CA LEU A 125 1.65 -21.25 -3.85
C LEU A 125 1.09 -21.07 -2.45
N GLN A 126 0.73 -19.86 -2.03
CA GLN A 126 0.17 -19.60 -0.70
C GLN A 126 -1.15 -20.36 -0.51
N ASN A 127 -1.94 -20.50 -1.57
CA ASN A 127 -3.23 -21.20 -1.53
C ASN A 127 -3.09 -22.73 -1.54
N ILE A 128 -2.03 -23.27 -2.13
CA ILE A 128 -1.83 -24.73 -2.28
C ILE A 128 -0.87 -25.26 -1.22
N VAL A 129 0.30 -24.62 -1.06
CA VAL A 129 1.37 -25.00 -0.14
C VAL A 129 2.05 -23.74 0.44
N PRO A 130 1.57 -23.22 1.58
CA PRO A 130 2.10 -21.98 2.20
C PRO A 130 3.61 -21.99 2.47
N SER A 131 4.18 -23.14 2.81
CA SER A 131 5.63 -23.28 3.03
C SER A 131 6.44 -23.12 1.74
N GLY A 132 5.86 -23.50 0.59
CA GLY A 132 6.47 -23.33 -0.72
C GLY A 132 6.52 -21.88 -1.16
N ALA A 133 5.47 -21.11 -0.86
CA ALA A 133 5.42 -19.67 -1.09
C ALA A 133 6.54 -18.94 -0.33
N LEU A 134 6.68 -19.20 0.98
CA LEU A 134 7.76 -18.63 1.79
C LEU A 134 9.15 -18.99 1.28
N SER A 135 9.33 -20.23 0.81
CA SER A 135 10.61 -20.68 0.24
C SER A 135 10.92 -19.96 -1.08
N TYR A 136 9.90 -19.71 -1.90
CA TYR A 136 10.03 -18.96 -3.15
C TYR A 136 10.38 -17.50 -2.90
N GLU A 137 9.68 -16.83 -1.97
CA GLU A 137 9.98 -15.45 -1.55
C GLU A 137 11.41 -15.30 -1.01
N GLN A 138 11.85 -16.27 -0.20
CA GLN A 138 13.23 -16.25 0.30
C GLN A 138 14.24 -16.41 -0.85
N ALA A 139 13.97 -17.29 -1.80
CA ALA A 139 14.86 -17.52 -2.92
C ALA A 139 14.94 -16.31 -3.88
N THR A 140 13.83 -15.64 -4.17
CA THR A 140 13.84 -14.42 -4.98
C THR A 140 14.60 -13.28 -4.29
N SER A 141 14.39 -13.12 -2.97
CA SER A 141 15.14 -12.18 -2.14
C SER A 141 16.66 -12.48 -2.12
N ASP A 142 17.02 -13.75 -2.01
CA ASP A 142 18.41 -14.22 -2.05
C ASP A 142 19.08 -13.92 -3.40
N ILE A 143 18.38 -14.19 -4.52
CA ILE A 143 18.88 -13.93 -5.89
C ILE A 143 19.13 -12.44 -6.12
N GLN A 144 18.26 -11.58 -5.59
CA GLN A 144 18.38 -10.12 -5.73
C GLN A 144 19.51 -9.53 -4.88
N THR A 145 19.88 -10.23 -3.81
CA THR A 145 20.98 -9.82 -2.95
C THR A 145 22.31 -10.05 -3.66
N LYS A 146 22.78 -9.04 -4.40
CA LYS A 146 24.04 -9.00 -5.19
C LYS A 146 25.33 -9.41 -4.44
N LYS A 147 25.26 -9.69 -3.14
CA LYS A 147 26.39 -10.10 -2.29
C LYS A 147 26.56 -11.62 -2.16
N ARG A 148 25.67 -12.46 -2.68
CA ARG A 148 25.84 -13.91 -2.58
C ARG A 148 26.65 -14.46 -3.77
N LEU A 149 27.94 -14.72 -3.54
CA LEU A 149 28.76 -15.58 -4.40
C LEU A 149 28.30 -17.04 -4.21
N SER A 150 27.20 -17.43 -4.84
CA SER A 150 26.84 -18.85 -4.98
C SER A 150 27.81 -19.47 -5.97
N TRP A 151 28.76 -20.27 -5.48
CA TRP A 151 29.74 -21.00 -6.30
C TRP A 151 29.13 -22.18 -7.08
N ARG A 152 27.85 -22.52 -6.86
CA ARG A 152 27.18 -23.69 -7.46
C ARG A 152 25.96 -23.35 -8.32
N GLY A 153 25.48 -22.11 -8.29
CA GLY A 153 24.39 -21.61 -9.12
C GLY A 153 22.99 -21.83 -8.49
N PRO A 154 22.01 -20.96 -8.80
CA PRO A 154 20.70 -20.94 -8.13
C PRO A 154 19.91 -22.26 -8.24
N ALA A 155 20.07 -22.98 -9.35
CA ALA A 155 19.33 -24.22 -9.61
C ALA A 155 19.74 -25.38 -8.69
N THR A 156 20.96 -25.37 -8.16
CA THR A 156 21.46 -26.42 -7.26
C THR A 156 20.92 -26.22 -5.84
N ASP A 157 20.81 -24.98 -5.37
CA ASP A 157 20.30 -24.67 -4.02
C ASP A 157 18.81 -25.05 -3.87
N PHE A 158 18.00 -24.88 -4.93
CA PHE A 158 16.59 -25.32 -4.95
C PHE A 158 16.42 -26.84 -4.84
N ARG A 159 17.40 -27.61 -5.34
CA ARG A 159 17.32 -29.07 -5.33
C ARG A 159 17.56 -29.64 -3.93
N GLU A 160 18.42 -29.01 -3.12
CA GLU A 160 18.80 -29.53 -1.80
C GLU A 160 17.77 -29.20 -0.70
N GLY A 161 17.06 -28.07 -0.80
CA GLY A 161 16.02 -27.69 0.19
C GLY A 161 14.85 -28.68 0.28
N ASN A 162 14.48 -29.33 -0.84
CA ASN A 162 13.40 -30.32 -0.87
C ASN A 162 13.75 -31.66 -0.19
N TYR A 163 15.03 -32.00 -0.04
CA TYR A 163 15.42 -33.27 0.59
C TYR A 163 15.45 -33.20 2.13
N CYS A 164 15.66 -32.02 2.72
CA CYS A 164 15.76 -31.90 4.18
C CYS A 164 14.41 -31.98 4.93
N ASN A 165 13.29 -31.62 4.31
CA ASN A 165 11.99 -31.71 4.97
C ASN A 165 11.41 -33.14 4.92
N VAL A 166 11.59 -33.87 3.81
CA VAL A 166 11.12 -35.25 3.69
C VAL A 166 11.81 -36.19 4.69
N LEU A 167 13.09 -35.97 4.97
CA LEU A 167 13.83 -36.78 5.95
C LEU A 167 13.47 -36.48 7.42
N ARG A 168 12.83 -35.34 7.70
CA ARG A 168 12.44 -34.97 9.07
C ARG A 168 11.11 -35.62 9.50
N ASP A 169 10.21 -35.82 8.54
CA ASP A 169 8.91 -36.47 8.81
C ASP A 169 9.07 -37.99 9.02
N ASP A 170 10.00 -38.64 8.32
CA ASP A 170 10.30 -40.07 8.53
C ASP A 170 11.00 -40.33 9.88
N ALA A 171 11.86 -39.41 10.35
CA ALA A 171 12.54 -39.55 11.64
C ALA A 171 11.59 -39.40 12.84
N MET A 172 10.55 -38.56 12.74
CA MET A 172 9.54 -38.42 13.82
C MET A 172 8.54 -39.59 13.86
N SER A 173 8.21 -40.19 12.72
CA SER A 173 7.32 -41.36 12.66
C SER A 173 7.92 -42.59 13.34
N MET A 174 9.23 -42.81 13.21
CA MET A 174 9.94 -43.91 13.86
C MET A 174 10.06 -43.74 15.39
N ALA A 175 10.27 -42.51 15.89
CA ALA A 175 10.39 -42.25 17.32
C ALA A 175 9.09 -42.50 18.11
N THR A 176 7.92 -42.35 17.45
CA THR A 176 6.62 -42.55 18.09
C THR A 176 6.25 -44.03 18.23
N THR A 177 6.77 -44.89 17.34
CA THR A 177 6.45 -46.32 17.32
C THR A 177 7.22 -47.09 18.42
N LEU A 178 8.44 -46.68 18.76
CA LEU A 178 9.27 -47.30 19.81
C LEU A 178 8.79 -47.02 21.25
N ARG A 179 7.98 -45.96 21.47
CA ARG A 179 7.44 -45.63 22.79
C ARG A 179 6.17 -46.41 23.16
N ARG A 180 5.51 -47.06 22.19
CA ARG A 180 4.31 -47.86 22.44
C ARG A 180 4.59 -49.32 22.81
N SER A 181 5.76 -49.86 22.46
CA SER A 181 6.12 -51.26 22.76
C SER A 181 6.71 -51.49 24.16
N SER A 182 7.11 -50.43 24.87
CA SER A 182 7.76 -50.52 26.19
C SER A 182 6.81 -50.37 27.39
N GLY A 183 5.52 -50.10 27.16
CA GLY A 183 4.55 -49.80 28.23
C GLY A 183 3.66 -50.96 28.69
N GLN A 184 3.80 -52.19 28.17
CA GLN A 184 2.84 -53.29 28.40
C GLN A 184 3.30 -54.39 29.37
N ALA A 185 4.41 -54.23 30.09
CA ALA A 185 5.02 -55.32 30.87
C ALA A 185 4.88 -55.22 32.42
N LEU A 186 4.05 -54.33 32.97
CA LEU A 186 3.94 -54.17 34.44
C LEU A 186 2.49 -54.05 34.90
N SER A 187 1.75 -55.16 34.87
CA SER A 187 0.57 -55.36 35.72
C SER A 187 0.28 -56.86 35.86
N SER A 188 0.84 -57.47 36.90
CA SER A 188 0.44 -58.78 37.44
C SER A 188 0.63 -58.76 38.94
#